data_AF-A0AAD8Y9J1-F1
#
_entry.id   AF-A0AAD8Y9J1-F1
#
_cell.length_a   1.000
_cell.length_b   1.000
_cell.length_c   1.000
_cell.angle_alpha   90.00
_cell.angle_beta   90.00
_cell.angle_gamma   90.00
#
_symmetry.space_group_name_H-M   'P 1'
#
loop_
_entity.id
_entity.type
_entity.pdbx_description
1 polymer ?
#
loop_
_entity_poly.entity_id
_entity_poly.type
_entity_poly.pdbx_seq_one_letter_code
_entity_poly.pdbx_strand_id
1 'polypeptide(L)'
;MSIIAEDRNEEDGKKSYPGLMSFFGGFHTLMKCANCNGEMFANILSTFVASWRNSTKKVEWFTLPSDPKQREAETPQHTAAHYAAAALPLKEKFGSWPSAVEVNNHMMERAEKYPICALVLLFLRSEVILKMLRASEKIGKRGCVELFFYCLKLDVPIFAVTHKTDYMRLVCDLLQWYKCASPADKVIYEHLIYTQVTSLGQSQWSDLFMEKTIGDIRSYAGRTYRRGTSAKIEHACEDIPTREIRVTSWMG
;
A
#
# COMPACT_ATOMS: atom_id res chain seq x y z
N MET A 1 -4.44 -16.46 -10.54
CA MET A 1 -3.85 -17.43 -9.60
C MET A 1 -3.27 -16.61 -8.45
N SER A 2 -4.10 -16.27 -7.46
CA SER A 2 -3.60 -15.64 -6.24
C SER A 2 -3.23 -16.77 -5.29
N ILE A 3 -1.96 -16.81 -4.89
CA ILE A 3 -1.52 -17.67 -3.80
C ILE A 3 -1.93 -16.92 -2.52
N ILE A 4 -3.23 -16.92 -2.23
CA ILE A 4 -3.75 -16.40 -0.96
C ILE A 4 -3.72 -17.59 -0.01
N ALA A 5 -2.78 -17.57 0.93
CA ALA A 5 -2.93 -18.34 2.15
C ALA A 5 -4.05 -17.69 2.97
N GLU A 6 -5.25 -18.25 2.85
CA GLU A 6 -6.16 -18.27 3.97
C GLU A 6 -5.73 -19.46 4.82
N ASP A 7 -5.28 -19.21 6.05
CA ASP A 7 -5.27 -20.25 7.06
C ASP A 7 -6.72 -20.70 7.24
N ARG A 8 -7.00 -21.94 6.84
CA ARG A 8 -8.27 -22.61 7.12
C ARG A 8 -7.95 -23.92 7.84
N ASN A 9 -8.64 -24.08 8.96
CA ASN A 9 -8.61 -25.22 9.87
C ASN A 9 -8.54 -26.57 9.14
N GLU A 10 -7.81 -27.51 9.76
CA GLU A 10 -7.37 -28.82 9.26
C GLU A 10 -8.46 -29.83 8.83
N GLU A 11 -9.72 -29.43 8.63
CA GLU A 11 -10.81 -30.40 8.36
C GLU A 11 -10.99 -30.79 6.89
N ASP A 12 -10.50 -30.01 5.92
CA ASP A 12 -10.78 -30.24 4.49
C ASP A 12 -9.53 -30.62 3.69
N GLY A 13 -9.06 -31.87 3.87
CA GLY A 13 -8.30 -32.74 2.91
C GLY A 13 -7.55 -32.15 1.70
N LYS A 14 -6.98 -30.94 1.77
CA LYS A 14 -6.30 -30.26 0.67
C LYS A 14 -4.81 -30.20 0.94
N LYS A 15 -4.06 -30.72 -0.03
CA LYS A 15 -2.60 -30.82 -0.04
C LYS A 15 -1.96 -29.48 0.35
N SER A 16 -1.31 -29.47 1.51
CA SER A 16 -0.17 -28.57 1.76
C SER A 16 0.88 -28.88 0.70
N TYR A 17 1.40 -27.85 0.03
CA TYR A 17 2.50 -28.00 -0.92
C TYR A 17 3.80 -27.62 -0.20
N PRO A 18 4.48 -28.58 0.47
CA PRO A 18 5.74 -28.29 1.14
C PRO A 18 6.75 -27.73 0.12
N GLY A 19 7.34 -26.58 0.45
CA GLY A 19 8.32 -25.88 -0.39
C GLY A 19 7.76 -24.72 -1.22
N LEU A 20 6.44 -24.51 -1.26
CA LEU A 20 5.85 -23.32 -1.89
C LEU A 20 5.85 -22.13 -0.91
N MET A 21 6.59 -21.07 -1.27
CA MET A 21 6.55 -19.80 -0.55
C MET A 21 5.16 -19.18 -0.69
N SER A 22 4.47 -18.97 0.44
CA SER A 22 3.28 -18.13 0.48
C SER A 22 3.69 -16.67 0.62
N PHE A 23 3.21 -15.83 -0.29
CA PHE A 23 3.49 -14.40 -0.31
C PHE A 23 2.21 -13.63 -0.58
N PHE A 24 1.90 -12.69 0.31
CA PHE A 24 0.86 -11.71 0.09
C PHE A 24 1.49 -10.53 -0.65
N GLY A 25 0.94 -10.22 -1.83
CA GLY A 25 1.55 -9.26 -2.72
C GLY A 25 1.60 -7.83 -2.17
N GLY A 26 2.40 -6.97 -2.81
CA GLY A 26 2.62 -5.59 -2.35
C GLY A 26 1.32 -4.77 -2.32
N PHE A 27 0.41 -5.00 -3.28
CA PHE A 27 -0.88 -4.32 -3.30
C PHE A 27 -1.80 -4.79 -2.16
N HIS A 28 -1.91 -6.10 -1.94
CA HIS A 28 -2.70 -6.64 -0.82
C HIS A 28 -2.12 -6.23 0.54
N THR A 29 -0.79 -6.14 0.64
CA THR A 29 -0.12 -5.60 1.82
C THR A 29 -0.57 -4.17 2.08
N LEU A 30 -0.46 -3.30 1.07
CA LEU A 30 -0.85 -1.89 1.20
C LEU A 30 -2.33 -1.75 1.59
N MET A 31 -3.21 -2.49 0.92
CA MET A 31 -4.62 -2.58 1.25
C MET A 31 -4.85 -2.96 2.70
N LYS A 32 -4.18 -4.03 3.16
CA LYS A 32 -4.36 -4.51 4.53
C LYS A 32 -3.84 -3.51 5.55
N CYS A 33 -2.65 -2.94 5.33
CA CYS A 33 -2.09 -1.93 6.21
C CYS A 33 -3.00 -0.70 6.29
N ALA A 34 -3.55 -0.25 5.15
CA ALA A 34 -4.48 0.87 5.09
C ALA A 34 -5.77 0.60 5.90
N ASN A 35 -6.30 -0.63 5.82
CA ASN A 35 -7.45 -1.06 6.61
C ASN A 35 -7.13 -1.16 8.11
N CYS A 36 -5.99 -1.74 8.48
CA CYS A 36 -5.59 -1.86 9.88
C CYS A 36 -5.30 -0.48 10.49
N ASN A 37 -4.70 0.43 9.73
CA ASN A 37 -4.55 1.82 10.14
C ASN A 37 -5.92 2.47 10.36
N GLY A 38 -6.86 2.19 9.47
CA GLY A 38 -8.28 2.50 9.61
C GLY A 38 -8.90 2.06 10.92
N GLU A 39 -8.82 0.77 11.21
CA GLU A 39 -9.35 0.13 12.42
C GLU A 39 -8.70 0.71 13.69
N MET A 40 -7.37 0.85 13.69
CA MET A 40 -6.61 1.36 14.84
C MET A 40 -7.02 2.79 15.22
N PHE A 41 -7.29 3.64 14.23
CA PHE A 41 -7.65 5.04 14.45
C PHE A 41 -9.14 5.32 14.22
N ALA A 42 -9.98 4.28 14.12
CA ALA A 42 -11.37 4.40 13.67
C ALA A 42 -12.15 5.44 14.46
N ASN A 43 -12.03 5.43 15.79
CA ASN A 43 -12.75 6.37 16.66
C ASN A 43 -12.38 7.83 16.36
N ILE A 44 -11.08 8.15 16.27
CA ILE A 44 -10.60 9.51 16.06
C ILE A 44 -10.85 9.98 14.63
N LEU A 45 -10.53 9.12 13.65
CA LEU A 45 -10.74 9.44 12.25
C LEU A 45 -12.22 9.65 11.98
N SER A 46 -13.09 8.80 12.54
CA SER A 46 -14.54 8.99 12.45
C SER A 46 -14.95 10.32 13.07
N THR A 47 -14.43 10.71 14.24
CA THR A 47 -14.71 12.04 14.81
C THR A 47 -14.28 13.17 13.88
N PHE A 48 -13.09 13.12 13.29
CA PHE A 48 -12.58 14.18 12.42
C PHE A 48 -13.34 14.28 11.09
N VAL A 49 -13.63 13.13 10.47
CA VAL A 49 -14.25 13.11 9.13
C VAL A 49 -15.78 13.18 9.19
N ALA A 50 -16.42 12.72 10.28
CA ALA A 50 -17.88 12.79 10.43
C ALA A 50 -18.39 14.23 10.47
N SER A 51 -17.58 15.19 10.91
CA SER A 51 -17.93 16.63 10.85
C SER A 51 -18.21 17.10 9.42
N TRP A 52 -17.69 16.41 8.41
CA TRP A 52 -17.79 16.80 7.00
C TRP A 52 -18.43 15.72 6.12
N ARG A 53 -18.78 14.55 6.69
CA ARG A 53 -19.34 13.40 5.99
C ARG A 53 -20.70 13.04 6.58
N ASN A 54 -21.73 13.06 5.74
CA ASN A 54 -23.11 12.87 6.16
C ASN A 54 -23.59 11.41 6.18
N SER A 55 -22.72 10.42 6.01
CA SER A 55 -23.11 9.01 6.09
C SER A 55 -21.96 8.10 6.51
N THR A 56 -22.29 6.97 7.14
CA THR A 56 -21.31 5.94 7.56
C THR A 56 -20.49 5.44 6.38
N LYS A 57 -21.11 5.18 5.23
CA LYS A 57 -20.40 4.75 4.01
C LYS A 57 -19.37 5.77 3.54
N LYS A 58 -19.67 7.07 3.68
CA LYS A 58 -18.68 8.10 3.39
C LYS A 58 -17.56 8.05 4.39
N VAL A 59 -17.80 7.88 5.69
CA VAL A 59 -16.73 7.73 6.70
C VAL A 59 -15.85 6.50 6.38
N GLU A 60 -16.47 5.34 6.17
CA GLU A 60 -15.83 4.07 5.82
C GLU A 60 -15.00 4.15 4.54
N TRP A 61 -15.41 4.95 3.55
CA TRP A 61 -14.62 5.15 2.33
C TRP A 61 -13.18 5.60 2.61
N PHE A 62 -12.94 6.34 3.68
CA PHE A 62 -11.59 6.73 4.10
C PHE A 62 -11.03 5.83 5.20
N THR A 63 -11.84 5.46 6.20
CA THR A 63 -11.34 4.67 7.32
C THR A 63 -11.08 3.22 6.94
N LEU A 64 -11.92 2.60 6.11
CA LEU A 64 -11.83 1.20 5.68
C LEU A 64 -11.85 1.13 4.15
N PRO A 65 -10.77 1.58 3.48
CA PRO A 65 -10.76 1.69 2.03
C PRO A 65 -10.89 0.32 1.34
N SER A 66 -11.67 0.30 0.26
CA SER A 66 -11.76 -0.84 -0.67
C SER A 66 -10.73 -0.76 -1.81
N ASP A 67 -10.07 0.38 -1.95
CA ASP A 67 -8.97 0.66 -2.88
C ASP A 67 -7.98 1.59 -2.16
N PRO A 68 -6.65 1.33 -2.12
CA PRO A 68 -5.72 2.17 -1.37
C PRO A 68 -5.75 3.62 -1.82
N LYS A 69 -6.10 3.86 -3.09
CA LYS A 69 -6.19 5.20 -3.67
C LYS A 69 -7.23 6.08 -2.99
N GLN A 70 -8.22 5.48 -2.32
CA GLN A 70 -9.24 6.24 -1.58
C GLN A 70 -8.60 7.04 -0.45
N ARG A 71 -7.65 6.45 0.30
CA ARG A 71 -6.86 7.19 1.29
C ARG A 71 -5.85 8.12 0.64
N GLU A 72 -5.19 7.69 -0.44
CA GLU A 72 -4.22 8.55 -1.16
C GLU A 72 -4.83 9.86 -1.66
N ALA A 73 -6.14 9.90 -1.91
CA ALA A 73 -6.83 11.11 -2.35
C ALA A 73 -6.85 12.22 -1.28
N GLU A 74 -6.81 11.88 0.02
CA GLU A 74 -7.00 12.82 1.13
C GLU A 74 -5.83 12.84 2.14
N THR A 75 -5.13 11.72 2.32
CA THR A 75 -3.99 11.61 3.24
C THR A 75 -2.91 12.68 3.00
N PRO A 76 -2.48 13.00 1.75
CA PRO A 76 -1.47 14.03 1.51
C PRO A 76 -1.86 15.39 2.07
N GLN A 77 -3.12 15.78 1.94
CA GLN A 77 -3.68 17.03 2.42
C GLN A 77 -3.73 17.04 3.95
N HIS A 78 -4.17 15.95 4.57
CA HIS A 78 -4.11 15.81 6.04
C HIS A 78 -2.67 15.94 6.54
N THR A 79 -1.73 15.27 5.87
CA THR A 79 -0.30 15.31 6.26
C THR A 79 0.23 16.74 6.17
N ALA A 80 0.04 17.39 5.02
CA ALA A 80 0.51 18.75 4.79
C ALA A 80 -0.07 19.75 5.80
N ALA A 81 -1.37 19.66 6.08
CA ALA A 81 -2.03 20.53 7.05
C ALA A 81 -1.44 20.42 8.46
N HIS A 82 -1.16 19.21 8.94
CA HIS A 82 -0.59 19.01 10.28
C HIS A 82 0.85 19.51 10.38
N TYR A 83 1.69 19.26 9.38
CA TYR A 83 3.05 19.80 9.36
C TYR A 83 3.06 21.32 9.22
N ALA A 84 2.16 21.90 8.41
CA ALA A 84 2.02 23.36 8.32
C ALA A 84 1.57 23.97 9.65
N ALA A 85 0.58 23.37 10.33
CA ALA A 85 0.11 23.80 11.64
C ALA A 85 1.21 23.74 12.72
N ALA A 86 2.14 22.78 12.62
CA ALA A 86 3.31 22.71 13.49
C ALA A 86 4.41 23.72 13.11
N ALA A 87 4.58 24.01 11.82
CA ALA A 87 5.62 24.92 11.33
C ALA A 87 5.29 26.41 11.53
N LEU A 88 4.01 26.79 11.46
CA LEU A 88 3.59 28.20 11.55
C LEU A 88 3.97 28.88 12.89
N PRO A 89 3.69 28.29 14.07
CA PRO A 89 4.09 28.90 15.34
C PRO A 89 5.61 28.99 15.52
N LEU A 90 6.35 28.02 14.97
CA LEU A 90 7.81 28.06 14.97
C LEU A 90 8.34 29.17 14.07
N LYS A 91 7.73 29.38 12.90
CA LYS A 91 8.08 30.48 12.01
C LYS A 91 7.86 31.83 12.70
N GLU A 92 6.74 32.01 13.39
CA GLU A 92 6.45 33.21 14.16
C GLU A 92 7.48 33.42 15.28
N LYS A 93 7.88 32.35 15.97
CA LYS A 93 8.89 32.38 17.04
C LYS A 93 10.30 32.69 16.55
N PHE A 94 10.71 32.12 15.41
CA PHE A 94 12.09 32.22 14.90
C PHE A 94 12.30 33.39 13.93
N GLY A 95 11.22 33.93 13.34
CA GLY A 95 11.28 34.94 12.28
C GLY A 95 11.65 34.37 10.90
N SER A 96 11.91 33.07 10.79
CA SER A 96 12.22 32.34 9.55
C SER A 96 11.53 30.98 9.51
N TRP A 97 11.42 30.37 8.33
CA TRP A 97 10.83 29.03 8.22
C TRP A 97 11.70 27.99 8.95
N PRO A 98 11.11 27.12 9.80
CA PRO A 98 11.84 26.06 10.48
C PRO A 98 12.23 24.94 9.52
N SER A 99 13.30 24.22 9.87
CA SER A 99 13.69 22.95 9.27
C SER A 99 12.73 21.82 9.62
N ALA A 100 12.76 20.73 8.85
CA ALA A 100 11.94 19.54 9.11
C ALA A 100 12.22 18.92 10.50
N VAL A 101 13.48 18.98 10.97
CA VAL A 101 13.89 18.48 12.29
C VAL A 101 13.24 19.30 13.41
N GLU A 102 13.26 20.63 13.29
CA GLU A 102 12.63 21.52 14.27
C GLU A 102 11.12 21.32 14.33
N VAL A 103 10.47 21.13 13.17
CA VAL A 103 9.03 20.82 13.12
C VAL A 103 8.74 19.48 13.80
N ASN A 104 9.50 18.42 13.51
CA ASN A 104 9.32 17.11 14.16
C ASN A 104 9.54 17.19 15.67
N ASN A 105 10.58 17.89 16.13
CA ASN A 105 10.85 18.06 17.56
C ASN A 105 9.70 18.79 18.24
N HIS A 106 9.18 19.86 17.63
CA HIS A 106 8.02 20.56 18.14
C HIS A 106 6.77 19.67 18.23
N MET A 107 6.51 18.85 17.21
CA MET A 107 5.40 17.89 17.24
C MET A 107 5.57 16.84 18.34
N MET A 108 6.80 16.37 18.60
CA MET A 108 7.12 15.46 19.71
C MET A 108 6.89 16.12 21.07
N GLU A 109 7.39 17.34 21.28
CA GLU A 109 7.14 18.10 22.53
C GLU A 109 5.65 18.31 22.79
N ARG A 110 4.86 18.53 21.73
CA ARG A 110 3.39 18.64 21.82
C ARG A 110 2.75 17.30 22.15
N ALA A 111 3.23 16.21 21.56
CA ALA A 111 2.75 14.86 21.83
C ALA A 111 2.99 14.44 23.28
N GLU A 112 4.12 14.80 23.88
CA GLU A 112 4.43 14.52 25.29
C GLU A 112 3.48 15.25 26.24
N LYS A 113 3.01 16.45 25.87
CA LYS A 113 2.13 17.28 26.70
C LYS A 113 0.64 16.99 26.51
N TYR A 114 0.22 16.63 25.30
CA TYR A 114 -1.19 16.52 24.94
C TYR A 114 -1.50 15.17 24.30
N PRO A 115 -2.32 14.31 24.94
CA PRO A 115 -2.64 12.98 24.43
C PRO A 115 -3.19 12.97 23.00
N ILE A 116 -4.02 13.95 22.65
CA ILE A 116 -4.57 14.08 21.28
C ILE A 116 -3.47 14.36 20.25
N CYS A 117 -2.44 15.14 20.61
CA CYS A 117 -1.30 15.38 19.74
C CYS A 117 -0.46 14.11 19.55
N ALA A 118 -0.26 13.30 20.60
CA ALA A 118 0.43 12.02 20.49
C ALA A 118 -0.28 11.07 19.53
N LEU A 119 -1.60 11.01 19.64
CA LEU A 119 -2.46 10.16 18.82
C LEU A 119 -2.45 10.56 17.35
N VAL A 120 -2.57 11.87 17.09
CA VAL A 120 -2.45 12.43 15.72
C VAL A 120 -1.04 12.20 15.16
N LEU A 121 0.01 12.37 15.96
CA LEU A 121 1.38 12.13 15.52
C LEU A 121 1.61 10.65 15.18
N LEU A 122 1.06 9.72 15.99
CA LEU A 122 1.13 8.29 15.70
C LEU A 122 0.40 7.96 14.39
N PHE A 123 -0.79 8.54 14.17
CA PHE A 123 -1.53 8.41 12.92
C PHE A 123 -0.72 8.92 11.71
N LEU A 124 -0.10 10.10 11.81
CA LEU A 124 0.73 10.63 10.72
C LEU A 124 1.92 9.73 10.42
N ARG A 125 2.54 9.15 11.45
CA ARG A 125 3.66 8.22 11.29
C ARG A 125 3.24 6.91 10.63
N SER A 126 2.08 6.36 10.96
CA SER A 126 1.57 5.17 10.27
C SER A 126 1.22 5.46 8.80
N GLU A 127 0.68 6.65 8.49
CA GLU A 127 0.46 7.07 7.09
C GLU A 127 1.77 7.21 6.31
N VAL A 128 2.87 7.61 6.95
CA VAL A 128 4.19 7.64 6.31
C VAL A 128 4.64 6.24 5.91
N ILE A 129 4.37 5.22 6.73
CA ILE A 129 4.70 3.82 6.38
C ILE A 129 3.93 3.39 5.12
N LEU A 130 2.62 3.70 5.02
CA LEU A 130 1.82 3.41 3.82
C LEU A 130 2.38 4.09 2.57
N LYS A 131 2.84 5.35 2.69
CA LYS A 131 3.49 6.07 1.58
C LYS A 131 4.82 5.45 1.20
N MET A 132 5.64 5.04 2.17
CA MET A 132 6.90 4.34 1.92
C MET A 132 6.66 2.99 1.25
N LEU A 133 5.63 2.26 1.68
CA LEU A 133 5.22 1.01 1.07
C LEU A 133 4.79 1.24 -0.39
N ARG A 134 4.00 2.28 -0.67
CA ARG A 134 3.65 2.66 -2.05
C ARG A 134 4.88 3.06 -2.87
N ALA A 135 5.77 3.86 -2.29
CA ALA A 135 7.01 4.29 -2.93
C ALA A 135 7.93 3.11 -3.24
N SER A 136 7.89 2.03 -2.44
CA SER A 136 8.65 0.81 -2.70
C SER A 136 8.28 0.16 -4.03
N GLU A 137 7.04 0.31 -4.52
CA GLU A 137 6.67 -0.12 -5.88
C GLU A 137 7.37 0.73 -6.94
N LYS A 138 7.49 2.03 -6.71
CA LYS A 138 7.80 3.04 -7.73
C LYS A 138 9.28 3.43 -7.82
N ILE A 139 10.06 3.17 -6.77
CA ILE A 139 11.48 3.51 -6.74
C ILE A 139 12.25 2.58 -7.68
N GLY A 140 12.88 3.15 -8.69
CA GLY A 140 13.63 2.39 -9.70
C GLY A 140 12.72 1.62 -10.67
N LYS A 141 13.35 0.87 -11.58
CA LYS A 141 12.64 0.19 -12.68
C LYS A 141 11.75 -0.98 -12.22
N ARG A 142 12.09 -1.61 -11.08
CA ARG A 142 11.42 -2.81 -10.53
C ARG A 142 11.01 -2.64 -9.06
N GLY A 143 10.88 -1.40 -8.61
CA GLY A 143 10.66 -1.14 -7.19
C GLY A 143 11.90 -1.42 -6.33
N CYS A 144 11.71 -1.28 -5.02
CA CYS A 144 12.74 -1.42 -3.99
C CYS A 144 12.26 -2.41 -2.93
N VAL A 145 12.68 -3.68 -3.07
CA VAL A 145 12.35 -4.77 -2.12
C VAL A 145 12.86 -4.48 -0.72
N GLU A 146 14.01 -3.81 -0.60
CA GLU A 146 14.56 -3.42 0.71
C GLU A 146 13.62 -2.46 1.45
N LEU A 147 13.14 -1.41 0.77
CA LEU A 147 12.17 -0.48 1.35
C LEU A 147 10.86 -1.18 1.69
N PHE A 148 10.40 -2.09 0.83
CA PHE A 148 9.21 -2.89 1.10
C PHE A 148 9.36 -3.70 2.40
N PHE A 149 10.45 -4.45 2.56
CA PHE A 149 10.70 -5.21 3.79
C PHE A 149 10.93 -4.35 5.01
N TYR A 150 11.48 -3.14 4.84
CA TYR A 150 11.56 -2.18 5.93
C TYR A 150 10.17 -1.76 6.40
N CYS A 151 9.25 -1.46 5.47
CA CYS A 151 7.85 -1.15 5.80
C CYS A 151 7.16 -2.32 6.49
N LEU A 152 7.32 -3.56 5.98
CA LEU A 152 6.72 -4.74 6.59
C LEU A 152 7.08 -4.87 8.08
N LYS A 153 8.35 -4.64 8.44
CA LYS A 153 8.80 -4.69 9.83
C LYS A 153 8.13 -3.63 10.69
N LEU A 154 7.92 -2.43 10.14
CA LEU A 154 7.24 -1.34 10.83
C LEU A 154 5.72 -1.54 10.92
N ASP A 155 5.13 -2.34 10.03
CA ASP A 155 3.70 -2.66 10.03
C ASP A 155 3.32 -3.81 10.97
N VAL A 156 4.26 -4.68 11.37
CA VAL A 156 3.99 -5.78 12.32
C VAL A 156 3.27 -5.31 13.59
N PRO A 157 3.68 -4.20 14.26
CA PRO A 157 2.94 -3.66 15.39
C PRO A 157 1.49 -3.28 15.05
N ILE A 158 1.24 -2.72 13.86
CA ILE A 158 -0.12 -2.35 13.42
C ILE A 158 -0.99 -3.61 13.28
N PHE A 159 -0.44 -4.69 12.72
CA PHE A 159 -1.13 -5.97 12.64
C PHE A 159 -1.37 -6.59 14.03
N ALA A 160 -0.43 -6.45 14.96
CA ALA A 160 -0.59 -6.95 16.32
C ALA A 160 -1.75 -6.24 17.04
N VAL A 161 -1.79 -4.91 17.02
CA VAL A 161 -2.84 -4.15 17.73
C VAL A 161 -4.22 -4.27 17.09
N THR A 162 -4.29 -4.67 15.82
CA THR A 162 -5.56 -4.91 15.09
C THR A 162 -5.91 -6.40 14.97
N HIS A 163 -5.19 -7.25 15.69
CA HIS A 163 -5.41 -8.70 15.75
C HIS A 163 -5.42 -9.37 14.35
N LYS A 164 -4.47 -8.99 13.48
CA LYS A 164 -4.27 -9.60 12.16
C LYS A 164 -3.08 -10.57 12.19
N THR A 165 -3.19 -11.58 13.05
CA THR A 165 -2.15 -12.58 13.33
C THR A 165 -1.66 -13.29 12.06
N ASP A 166 -2.54 -13.56 11.11
CA ASP A 166 -2.18 -14.24 9.86
C ASP A 166 -1.21 -13.39 9.03
N TYR A 167 -1.45 -12.07 8.96
CA TYR A 167 -0.56 -11.14 8.27
C TYR A 167 0.76 -10.98 9.00
N MET A 168 0.78 -11.04 10.34
CA MET A 168 2.03 -11.08 11.09
C MET A 168 2.84 -12.32 10.73
N ARG A 169 2.21 -13.50 10.69
CA ARG A 169 2.88 -14.75 10.32
C ARG A 169 3.45 -14.66 8.91
N LEU A 170 2.64 -14.21 7.95
CA LEU A 170 3.08 -14.05 6.56
C LEU A 170 4.26 -13.08 6.42
N VAL A 171 4.29 -11.97 7.17
CA VAL A 171 5.45 -11.06 7.21
C VAL A 171 6.69 -11.80 7.71
N CYS A 172 6.58 -12.49 8.85
CA CYS A 172 7.70 -13.22 9.45
C CYS A 172 8.23 -14.31 8.51
N ASP A 173 7.34 -15.11 7.93
CA ASP A 173 7.68 -16.19 7.00
C ASP A 173 8.40 -15.63 5.77
N LEU A 174 7.91 -14.54 5.18
CA LEU A 174 8.53 -13.90 4.03
C LEU A 174 9.92 -13.34 4.35
N LEU A 175 10.06 -12.66 5.48
CA LEU A 175 11.34 -12.08 5.90
C LEU A 175 12.37 -13.17 6.21
N GLN A 176 11.96 -14.24 6.90
CA GLN A 176 12.82 -15.39 7.19
C GLN A 176 13.23 -16.11 5.91
N TRP A 177 12.26 -16.40 5.04
CA TRP A 177 12.52 -17.00 3.74
C TRP A 177 13.52 -16.16 2.94
N TYR A 178 13.31 -14.85 2.80
CA TYR A 178 14.19 -13.99 2.03
C TYR A 178 15.61 -13.95 2.59
N LYS A 179 15.77 -14.02 3.92
CA LYS A 179 17.09 -14.09 4.54
C LYS A 179 17.82 -15.39 4.20
N CYS A 180 17.12 -16.51 4.19
CA CYS A 180 17.67 -17.83 3.88
C CYS A 180 17.72 -18.15 2.38
N ALA A 181 17.03 -17.38 1.54
CA ALA A 181 16.93 -17.62 0.11
C ALA A 181 18.29 -17.54 -0.60
N SER A 182 18.47 -18.41 -1.59
CA SER A 182 19.65 -18.40 -2.46
C SER A 182 19.74 -17.09 -3.25
N PRO A 183 20.92 -16.70 -3.77
CA PRO A 183 21.04 -15.54 -4.64
C PRO A 183 20.11 -15.61 -5.87
N ALA A 184 19.91 -16.80 -6.44
CA ALA A 184 19.03 -16.99 -7.58
C ALA A 184 17.56 -16.74 -7.21
N ASP A 185 17.11 -17.25 -6.07
CA ASP A 185 15.73 -17.04 -5.59
C ASP A 185 15.44 -15.58 -5.31
N LYS A 186 16.42 -14.84 -4.77
CA LYS A 186 16.30 -13.40 -4.53
C LYS A 186 16.12 -12.64 -5.85
N VAL A 187 16.88 -12.99 -6.88
CA VAL A 187 16.73 -12.39 -8.22
C VAL A 187 15.33 -12.68 -8.77
N ILE A 188 14.85 -13.93 -8.67
CA ILE A 188 13.49 -14.29 -9.11
C ILE A 188 12.45 -13.46 -8.35
N TYR A 189 12.60 -13.32 -7.03
CA TYR A 189 11.68 -12.54 -6.23
C TYR A 189 11.64 -11.08 -6.65
N GLU A 190 12.80 -10.43 -6.70
CA GLU A 190 12.92 -9.00 -7.03
C GLU A 190 12.47 -8.70 -8.47
N HIS A 191 12.66 -9.63 -9.41
CA HIS A 191 12.43 -9.37 -10.84
C HIS A 191 11.15 -9.95 -11.41
N LEU A 192 10.54 -10.94 -10.76
CA LEU A 192 9.36 -11.63 -11.28
C LEU A 192 8.21 -11.66 -10.27
N ILE A 193 8.48 -11.82 -8.98
CA ILE A 193 7.41 -12.00 -7.98
C ILE A 193 6.95 -10.65 -7.42
N TYR A 194 7.87 -9.77 -7.03
CA TYR A 194 7.56 -8.53 -6.34
C TYR A 194 6.85 -7.51 -7.25
N THR A 195 7.45 -7.19 -8.40
CA THR A 195 6.89 -6.25 -9.38
C THR A 195 7.07 -6.76 -10.81
N GLN A 196 6.22 -6.24 -11.69
CA GLN A 196 6.29 -6.35 -13.14
C GLN A 196 6.56 -4.97 -13.74
N VAL A 197 7.15 -4.95 -14.93
CA VAL A 197 7.38 -3.72 -15.69
C VAL A 197 6.32 -3.61 -16.78
N THR A 198 5.57 -2.52 -16.79
CA THR A 198 4.55 -2.27 -17.82
C THR A 198 5.19 -1.92 -19.16
N SER A 199 4.39 -1.90 -20.23
CA SER A 199 4.83 -1.44 -21.57
C SER A 199 5.37 0.00 -21.57
N LEU A 200 4.93 0.82 -20.61
CA LEU A 200 5.39 2.20 -20.39
C LEU A 200 6.68 2.26 -19.56
N GLY A 201 7.29 1.12 -19.23
CA GLY A 201 8.52 1.06 -18.43
C GLY A 201 8.29 1.36 -16.94
N GLN A 202 7.05 1.39 -16.47
CA GLN A 202 6.73 1.66 -15.07
C GLN A 202 6.63 0.37 -14.27
N SER A 203 7.13 0.40 -13.03
CA SER A 203 6.94 -0.69 -12.09
C SER A 203 5.49 -0.74 -11.59
N GLN A 204 4.94 -1.95 -11.54
CA GLN A 204 3.65 -2.27 -10.93
C GLN A 204 3.77 -3.56 -10.12
N TRP A 205 3.18 -3.63 -8.93
CA TRP A 205 3.15 -4.86 -8.18
C TRP A 205 2.50 -6.00 -8.98
N SER A 206 3.12 -7.18 -8.91
CA SER A 206 2.68 -8.35 -9.69
C SER A 206 1.28 -8.81 -9.28
N ASP A 207 0.94 -8.72 -8.00
CA ASP A 207 -0.39 -9.10 -7.51
C ASP A 207 -1.47 -8.13 -7.99
N LEU A 208 -1.18 -6.83 -8.04
CA LEU A 208 -2.08 -5.84 -8.66
C LEU A 208 -2.29 -6.10 -10.15
N PHE A 209 -1.22 -6.50 -10.86
CA PHE A 209 -1.32 -6.89 -12.27
C PHE A 209 -2.24 -8.11 -12.44
N MET A 210 -2.06 -9.12 -11.59
CA MET A 210 -2.93 -10.30 -11.58
C MET A 210 -4.39 -9.93 -11.26
N GLU A 211 -4.63 -9.03 -10.33
CA GLU A 211 -5.99 -8.60 -9.97
C GLU A 211 -6.70 -7.86 -11.11
N LYS A 212 -5.99 -6.96 -11.78
CA LYS A 212 -6.50 -6.29 -13.00
C LYS A 212 -6.82 -7.31 -14.09
N THR A 213 -5.89 -8.23 -14.37
CA THR A 213 -6.07 -9.28 -15.39
C THR A 213 -7.29 -10.15 -15.10
N ILE A 214 -7.48 -10.56 -13.84
CA ILE A 214 -8.68 -11.32 -13.44
C ILE A 214 -9.95 -10.49 -13.56
N GLY A 215 -9.88 -9.18 -13.25
CA GLY A 215 -10.98 -8.24 -13.47
C GLY A 215 -11.41 -8.18 -14.94
N ASP A 216 -10.45 -8.13 -15.86
CA ASP A 216 -10.71 -8.10 -17.31
C ASP A 216 -11.33 -9.42 -17.78
N ILE A 217 -10.78 -10.56 -17.37
CA ILE A 217 -11.33 -11.89 -17.69
C ILE A 217 -12.77 -12.03 -17.18
N ARG A 218 -13.06 -11.59 -15.95
CA ARG A 218 -14.41 -11.66 -15.36
C ARG A 218 -15.40 -10.75 -16.09
N SER A 219 -14.93 -9.60 -16.57
CA SER A 219 -15.73 -8.67 -17.36
C SER A 219 -16.05 -9.28 -18.73
N TYR A 220 -15.05 -9.86 -19.41
CA TYR A 220 -15.23 -10.55 -20.68
C TYR A 220 -16.15 -11.78 -20.57
N ALA A 221 -15.97 -12.60 -19.52
CA ALA A 221 -16.79 -13.78 -19.27
C ALA A 221 -18.21 -13.48 -18.75
N GLY A 222 -18.61 -12.20 -18.66
CA GLY A 222 -19.97 -11.79 -18.27
C GLY A 222 -20.31 -11.99 -16.79
N ARG A 223 -19.33 -12.30 -15.92
CA ARG A 223 -19.58 -12.59 -14.49
C ARG A 223 -19.63 -11.34 -13.62
N THR A 224 -19.01 -10.25 -14.02
CA THR A 224 -18.99 -9.01 -13.24
C THR A 224 -18.84 -7.81 -14.17
N TYR A 225 -19.91 -7.04 -14.37
CA TYR A 225 -19.87 -5.82 -15.18
C TYR A 225 -19.74 -4.59 -14.29
N ARG A 226 -18.60 -3.87 -14.36
CA ARG A 226 -18.46 -2.54 -13.74
C ARG A 226 -18.80 -1.48 -14.79
N ARG A 227 -19.85 -0.70 -14.53
CA ARG A 227 -20.30 0.40 -15.41
C ARG A 227 -19.14 1.38 -15.68
N GLY A 228 -18.89 1.69 -16.94
CA GLY A 228 -17.82 2.60 -17.38
C GLY A 228 -16.45 1.96 -17.62
N THR A 229 -16.31 0.64 -17.49
CA THR A 229 -15.03 -0.06 -17.79
C THR A 229 -14.69 0.01 -19.28
N SER A 230 -15.67 -0.18 -20.17
CA SER A 230 -15.47 -0.07 -21.62
C SER A 230 -14.90 1.28 -22.05
N ALA A 231 -15.49 2.38 -21.56
CA ALA A 231 -15.01 3.74 -21.86
C ALA A 231 -13.58 4.00 -21.35
N LYS A 232 -13.21 3.43 -20.20
CA LYS A 232 -11.83 3.53 -19.68
C LYS A 232 -10.84 2.71 -20.51
N ILE A 233 -11.25 1.55 -21.01
CA ILE A 233 -10.43 0.73 -21.90
C ILE A 233 -10.27 1.43 -23.24
N GLU A 234 -11.33 1.97 -23.83
CA GLU A 234 -11.28 2.75 -25.07
C GLU A 234 -10.31 3.94 -24.95
N HIS A 235 -10.45 4.76 -23.91
CA HIS A 235 -9.52 5.87 -23.65
C HIS A 235 -8.07 5.40 -23.42
N ALA A 236 -7.88 4.30 -22.68
CA ALA A 236 -6.54 3.76 -22.48
C ALA A 236 -5.92 3.23 -23.79
N CYS A 237 -6.72 2.65 -24.68
CA CYS A 237 -6.28 2.21 -26.00
C CYS A 237 -5.91 3.38 -26.92
N GLU A 238 -6.59 4.52 -26.79
CA GLU A 238 -6.22 5.78 -27.48
C GLU A 238 -4.89 6.35 -26.99
N ASP A 239 -4.59 6.20 -25.70
CA ASP A 239 -3.35 6.69 -25.07
C ASP A 239 -2.14 5.76 -25.21
N ILE A 240 -2.32 4.51 -25.63
CA ILE A 240 -1.18 3.61 -25.91
C ILE A 240 -0.48 4.18 -27.15
N PRO A 241 0.80 4.62 -27.04
CA PRO A 241 1.53 5.05 -28.20
C PRO A 241 1.51 3.90 -29.19
N THR A 242 0.98 4.13 -30.38
CA THR A 242 1.12 3.25 -31.54
C THR A 242 2.60 3.20 -31.91
N ARG A 243 3.41 2.55 -31.08
CA ARG A 243 4.73 2.11 -31.48
C ARG A 243 4.46 1.13 -32.60
N GLU A 244 4.79 1.54 -33.83
CA GLU A 244 5.09 0.60 -34.89
C GLU A 244 5.97 -0.47 -34.27
N ILE A 245 5.42 -1.67 -34.09
CA ILE A 245 6.22 -2.84 -33.79
C ILE A 245 7.01 -3.05 -35.07
N ARG A 246 8.20 -2.43 -35.16
CA ARG A 246 9.19 -2.84 -36.13
C ARG A 246 9.57 -4.25 -35.74
N VAL A 247 8.89 -5.21 -36.37
CA VAL A 247 9.35 -6.58 -36.47
C VAL A 247 10.65 -6.49 -37.27
N THR A 248 11.77 -6.28 -36.58
CA THR A 248 13.07 -6.56 -37.17
C THR A 248 13.09 -8.07 -37.35
N SER A 249 12.92 -8.49 -38.60
CA SER A 249 13.09 -9.87 -39.03
C SER A 249 14.47 -10.34 -38.59
N TRP A 250 14.51 -11.15 -37.54
CA TRP A 250 15.67 -12.01 -37.29
C TRP A 250 15.59 -13.18 -38.26
N MET A 251 15.94 -12.90 -39.52
CA MET A 251 16.44 -13.87 -40.50
C MET A 251 17.50 -13.14 -41.31
N GLY A 252 18.74 -13.43 -40.97
CA GLY A 252 19.98 -12.91 -41.55
C GLY A 252 21.14 -13.48 -40.76
#